data_AF-A0A7J7QL27-F1
#
_entry.id   AF-A0A7J7QL27-F1
#
_cell.length_a   1.000
_cell.length_b   1.000
_cell.length_c   1.000
_cell.angle_alpha   90.00
_cell.angle_beta   90.00
_cell.angle_gamma   90.00
#
_symmetry.space_group_name_H-M   'P 1'
#
loop_
_entity.id
_entity.type
_entity.pdbx_description
1 polymer ?
#
loop_
_entity_poly.entity_id
_entity_poly.type
_entity_poly.pdbx_seq_one_letter_code
_entity_poly.pdbx_strand_id
1 'polypeptide(L)'
;MQLPPSALQGLSKRADAALAVVNVKTVQQLGSWKLYKAARAMAVLAATEEAGAHPEGAACNINGALDKQWEAASLAEVLAAPPPALQGLGPKSDEAMGELGIKSVQDLARKYAAWADALLTLAEFEKPNFSS
;
A
#
# COMPACT_ATOMS: atom_id res chain seq x y z
N MET A 1 -7.60 -10.55 -12.69
CA MET A 1 -8.00 -11.45 -11.59
C MET A 1 -9.15 -10.82 -10.79
N GLN A 2 -10.41 -11.18 -11.08
CA GLN A 2 -11.62 -10.50 -10.59
C GLN A 2 -12.14 -11.02 -9.24
N LEU A 3 -11.39 -11.89 -8.57
CA LEU A 3 -11.75 -12.44 -7.26
C LEU A 3 -11.68 -11.35 -6.17
N PRO A 4 -12.48 -11.46 -5.08
CA PRO A 4 -12.40 -10.53 -3.95
C PRO A 4 -11.07 -10.68 -3.18
N PRO A 5 -10.61 -9.66 -2.45
CA PRO A 5 -9.39 -9.73 -1.63
C PRO A 5 -9.33 -10.94 -0.68
N SER A 6 -10.46 -11.35 -0.10
CA SER A 6 -10.58 -12.53 0.76
C SER A 6 -10.23 -13.87 0.09
N ALA A 7 -10.09 -13.91 -1.25
CA ALA A 7 -9.54 -15.05 -1.94
C ALA A 7 -8.04 -15.25 -1.66
N LEU A 8 -7.33 -14.21 -1.20
CA LEU A 8 -5.96 -14.34 -0.72
C LEU A 8 -5.96 -15.02 0.66
N GLN A 9 -5.11 -16.03 0.80
CA GLN A 9 -4.97 -16.76 2.06
C GLN A 9 -4.67 -15.82 3.24
N GLY A 10 -5.48 -15.88 4.30
CA GLY A 10 -5.28 -15.07 5.51
C GLY A 10 -6.03 -13.73 5.52
N LEU A 11 -6.68 -13.33 4.43
CA LEU A 11 -7.70 -12.28 4.46
C LEU A 11 -9.08 -12.88 4.74
N SER A 12 -9.80 -12.29 5.69
CA SER A 12 -11.19 -12.69 5.99
C SER A 12 -12.18 -11.92 5.12
N LYS A 13 -13.45 -12.37 5.07
CA LYS A 13 -14.53 -11.63 4.39
C LYS A 13 -14.73 -10.20 4.93
N ARG A 14 -14.35 -9.94 6.18
CA ARG A 14 -14.35 -8.59 6.74
C ARG A 14 -13.40 -7.65 5.98
N ALA A 15 -12.29 -8.20 5.47
CA ALA A 15 -11.34 -7.44 4.68
C ALA A 15 -11.94 -6.89 3.37
N ASP A 16 -12.86 -7.63 2.76
CA ASP A 16 -13.54 -7.17 1.54
C ASP A 16 -14.37 -5.91 1.80
N ALA A 17 -15.09 -5.85 2.93
CA ALA A 17 -15.89 -4.70 3.29
C ALA A 17 -15.03 -3.47 3.58
N ALA A 18 -13.95 -3.62 4.34
CA ALA A 18 -13.03 -2.53 4.66
C ALA A 18 -12.29 -2.01 3.41
N LEU A 19 -11.78 -2.90 2.56
CA LEU A 19 -11.09 -2.52 1.33
C LEU A 19 -12.04 -1.88 0.30
N ALA A 20 -13.32 -2.27 0.29
CA ALA A 20 -14.31 -1.64 -0.57
C ALA A 20 -14.51 -0.14 -0.25
N VAL A 21 -14.28 0.30 1.00
CA VAL A 21 -14.34 1.73 1.38
C VAL A 21 -13.31 2.57 0.65
N VAL A 22 -12.14 1.99 0.35
CA VAL A 22 -11.07 2.63 -0.44
C VAL A 22 -11.11 2.23 -1.92
N ASN A 23 -12.27 1.74 -2.37
CA ASN A 23 -12.53 1.29 -3.74
C ASN A 23 -11.63 0.13 -4.22
N VAL A 24 -11.21 -0.74 -3.30
CA VAL A 24 -10.47 -1.98 -3.58
C VAL A 24 -11.40 -3.16 -3.35
N LYS A 25 -11.99 -3.69 -4.43
CA LYS A 25 -12.99 -4.76 -4.40
C LYS A 25 -12.49 -6.08 -4.98
N THR A 26 -11.35 -6.07 -5.68
CA THR A 26 -10.77 -7.26 -6.30
C THR A 26 -9.29 -7.37 -5.99
N VAL A 27 -8.73 -8.58 -6.10
CA VAL A 27 -7.29 -8.80 -5.96
C VAL A 27 -6.51 -8.00 -7.02
N GLN A 28 -7.08 -7.84 -8.23
CA GLN A 28 -6.49 -6.95 -9.24
C GLN A 28 -6.40 -5.48 -8.80
N GLN A 29 -7.45 -4.97 -8.16
CA GLN A 29 -7.41 -3.61 -7.62
C GLN A 29 -6.44 -3.50 -6.45
N LEU A 30 -6.34 -4.53 -5.60
CA LEU A 30 -5.40 -4.56 -4.48
C LEU A 30 -3.95 -4.55 -4.96
N GLY A 31 -3.60 -5.36 -5.97
CA GLY A 31 -2.24 -5.42 -6.53
C GLY A 31 -1.84 -4.15 -7.28
N SER A 32 -2.80 -3.48 -7.92
CA SER A 32 -2.56 -2.22 -8.63
C SER A 32 -2.75 -0.95 -7.78
N TRP A 33 -3.06 -1.08 -6.48
CA TRP A 33 -3.42 0.05 -5.63
C TRP A 33 -2.24 1.00 -5.38
N LYS A 34 -2.42 2.28 -5.73
CA LYS A 34 -1.36 3.30 -5.68
C LYS A 34 -0.74 3.50 -4.29
N LEU A 35 -1.55 3.45 -3.23
CA LEU A 35 -1.09 3.75 -1.87
C LEU A 35 -0.20 2.64 -1.33
N TYR A 36 -0.57 1.40 -1.61
CA TYR A 36 0.28 0.26 -1.33
C TYR A 36 1.61 0.34 -2.11
N LYS A 37 1.57 0.66 -3.41
CA LYS A 37 2.78 0.77 -4.23
C LYS A 37 3.72 1.86 -3.70
N ALA A 38 3.17 3.00 -3.28
CA ALA A 38 3.92 4.07 -2.64
C ALA A 38 4.56 3.60 -1.33
N ALA A 39 3.77 3.03 -0.42
CA ALA A 39 4.28 2.52 0.87
C ALA A 39 5.38 1.47 0.68
N ARG A 40 5.22 0.53 -0.26
CA ARG A 40 6.26 -0.45 -0.59
C ARG A 40 7.53 0.20 -1.11
N ALA A 41 7.42 1.14 -2.06
CA ALA A 41 8.58 1.82 -2.61
C ALA A 41 9.33 2.61 -1.53
N MET A 42 8.60 3.29 -0.64
CA MET A 42 9.16 3.96 0.53
C MET A 42 9.87 2.96 1.44
N ALA A 43 9.26 1.82 1.77
CA ALA A 43 9.88 0.78 2.61
C ALA A 43 11.18 0.22 2.03
N VAL A 44 11.23 0.02 0.71
CA VAL A 44 12.44 -0.45 0.02
C VAL A 44 13.56 0.59 0.11
N LEU A 45 13.26 1.87 -0.13
CA LEU A 45 14.26 2.94 -0.12
C LEU A 45 14.67 3.35 1.30
N ALA A 46 13.75 3.32 2.26
CA ALA A 46 14.03 3.61 3.66
C ALA A 46 15.08 2.63 4.25
N ALA A 47 15.12 1.38 3.77
CA ALA A 47 16.15 0.42 4.16
C ALA A 47 17.57 0.84 3.72
N THR A 48 17.69 1.80 2.80
CA THR A 48 18.97 2.34 2.31
C THR A 48 19.28 3.73 2.88
N GLU A 49 18.38 4.33 3.65
CA GLU A 49 18.62 5.61 4.31
C GLU A 49 19.61 5.42 5.47
N GLU A 50 20.66 6.24 5.49
CA GLU A 50 21.54 6.34 6.65
C GLU A 50 20.94 7.31 7.67
N ALA A 51 20.85 6.87 8.92
CA ALA A 51 20.24 7.66 9.98
C ALA A 51 21.00 8.99 10.17
N GLY A 52 20.28 10.11 10.06
CA GLY A 52 20.88 11.45 10.18
C GLY A 52 21.62 11.95 8.93
N ALA A 53 21.63 11.19 7.83
CA ALA A 53 22.22 11.61 6.56
C ALA A 53 21.24 12.38 5.65
N HIS A 54 19.99 12.59 6.10
CA HIS A 54 19.01 13.41 5.38
C HIS A 54 19.37 14.89 5.54
N PRO A 55 19.82 15.59 4.47
CA PRO A 55 20.21 16.99 4.58
C PRO A 55 19.01 17.85 4.98
N GLU A 56 19.21 18.82 5.85
CA GLU A 56 18.17 19.78 6.22
C GLU A 56 17.65 20.50 4.95
N GLY A 57 16.35 20.41 4.70
CA GLY A 57 15.71 20.98 3.50
C GLY A 57 15.76 20.11 2.24
N ALA A 58 16.24 18.86 2.32
CA ALA A 58 16.17 17.92 1.22
C ALA A 58 14.73 17.43 0.98
N ALA A 59 14.00 18.11 0.10
CA ALA A 59 12.67 17.63 -0.30
C ALA A 59 12.80 16.34 -1.14
N CYS A 60 12.15 15.26 -0.69
CA CYS A 60 11.95 14.09 -1.52
C CYS A 60 10.87 14.43 -2.56
N ASN A 61 11.11 14.21 -3.87
CA ASN A 61 10.15 14.58 -4.92
C ASN A 61 8.98 13.56 -5.03
N ILE A 62 8.34 13.29 -3.90
CA ILE A 62 7.18 12.40 -3.75
C ILE A 62 6.00 13.14 -3.12
N ASN A 63 6.02 14.47 -3.10
CA ASN A 63 4.96 15.32 -2.51
C ASN A 63 3.56 14.97 -3.02
N GLY A 64 3.44 14.55 -4.28
CA GLY A 64 2.15 14.09 -4.84
C GLY A 64 1.57 12.82 -4.20
N ALA A 65 2.36 12.10 -3.39
CA ALA A 65 1.92 10.95 -2.61
C ALA A 65 1.66 11.29 -1.14
N LEU A 66 2.18 12.41 -0.62
CA LEU A 66 2.22 12.74 0.80
C LEU A 66 1.28 13.90 1.15
N ASP A 67 0.62 13.82 2.29
CA ASP A 67 -0.06 14.99 2.85
C ASP A 67 0.96 16.10 3.16
N LYS A 68 0.53 17.37 3.06
CA LYS A 68 1.42 18.54 3.09
C LYS A 68 2.33 18.59 4.33
N GLN A 69 1.86 18.10 5.47
CA GLN A 69 2.63 18.08 6.71
C GLN A 69 3.81 17.08 6.70
N TRP A 70 3.82 16.12 5.78
CA TRP A 70 4.82 15.05 5.67
C TRP A 70 5.80 15.24 4.49
N GLU A 71 5.65 16.28 3.67
CA GLU A 71 6.49 16.50 2.47
C GLU A 71 7.98 16.72 2.78
N ALA A 72 8.31 17.14 4.00
CA ALA A 72 9.69 17.35 4.46
C ALA A 72 10.21 16.21 5.37
N ALA A 73 9.42 15.15 5.58
CA ALA A 73 9.82 14.01 6.41
C ALA A 73 10.69 13.02 5.62
N SER A 74 11.62 12.37 6.30
CA SER A 74 12.37 11.21 5.77
C SER A 74 11.44 10.03 5.46
N LEU A 75 11.88 9.08 4.65
CA LEU A 75 11.04 7.91 4.33
C LEU A 75 10.76 7.10 5.59
N ALA A 76 11.72 6.94 6.48
CA ALA A 76 11.52 6.29 7.77
C ALA A 76 10.42 6.97 8.63
N GLU A 77 10.41 8.29 8.70
CA GLU A 77 9.37 9.05 9.41
C GLU A 77 7.99 8.90 8.77
N VAL A 78 7.92 8.97 7.43
CA VAL A 78 6.67 8.76 6.69
C VAL A 78 6.14 7.34 6.90
N LEU A 79 6.99 6.32 6.93
CA LEU A 79 6.58 4.94 7.17
C LEU A 79 6.01 4.72 8.57
N ALA A 80 6.50 5.46 9.57
CA ALA A 80 5.99 5.44 10.93
C ALA A 80 4.68 6.25 11.09
N ALA A 81 4.39 7.16 10.16
CA ALA A 81 3.20 7.99 10.16
C ALA A 81 1.90 7.19 9.95
N PRO A 82 0.73 7.72 10.38
CA PRO A 82 -0.56 7.05 10.16
C PRO A 82 -0.97 7.10 8.68
N PRO A 83 -1.90 6.24 8.22
CA PRO A 83 -2.31 6.17 6.81
C PRO A 83 -2.69 7.51 6.16
N PRO A 84 -3.36 8.47 6.84
CA PRO A 84 -3.65 9.80 6.29
C PRO A 84 -2.41 10.64 5.93
N ALA A 85 -1.20 10.22 6.29
CA ALA A 85 0.03 10.79 5.76
C ALA A 85 0.18 10.62 4.25
N LEU A 86 -0.53 9.65 3.64
CA LEU A 86 -0.66 9.53 2.20
C LEU A 86 -1.89 10.28 1.68
N GLN A 87 -1.73 11.00 0.58
CA GLN A 87 -2.86 11.69 -0.05
C GLN A 87 -3.90 10.69 -0.59
N GLY A 88 -5.17 11.06 -0.43
CA GLY A 88 -6.31 10.28 -0.94
C GLY A 88 -6.90 9.28 0.04
N LEU A 89 -6.47 9.30 1.30
CA LEU A 89 -7.16 8.64 2.41
C LEU A 89 -7.91 9.69 3.23
N GLY A 90 -9.23 9.54 3.33
CA GLY A 90 -10.08 10.38 4.17
C GLY A 90 -10.41 9.72 5.52
N PRO A 91 -11.18 10.39 6.39
CA PRO A 91 -11.52 9.86 7.73
C PRO A 91 -12.17 8.47 7.70
N LYS A 92 -13.06 8.22 6.73
CA LYS A 92 -13.71 6.91 6.55
C LYS A 92 -12.71 5.81 6.15
N SER A 93 -11.68 6.19 5.40
CA SER A 93 -10.63 5.26 4.97
C SER A 93 -9.75 4.88 6.15
N ASP A 94 -9.43 5.83 7.02
CA ASP A 94 -8.63 5.59 8.23
C ASP A 94 -9.31 4.60 9.19
N GLU A 95 -10.61 4.78 9.45
CA GLU A 95 -11.41 3.82 10.24
C GLU A 95 -11.38 2.42 9.62
N ALA A 96 -11.62 2.32 8.30
CA ALA A 96 -11.59 1.04 7.58
C ALA A 96 -10.20 0.38 7.61
N MET A 97 -9.12 1.16 7.51
CA MET A 97 -7.75 0.65 7.64
C MET A 97 -7.47 0.17 9.08
N GLY A 98 -7.96 0.89 10.08
CA GLY A 98 -7.90 0.49 11.49
C GLY A 98 -8.55 -0.86 11.76
N GLU A 99 -9.68 -1.16 11.12
CA GLU A 99 -10.33 -2.48 11.20
C GLU A 99 -9.46 -3.63 10.67
N LEU A 100 -8.55 -3.35 9.74
CA LEU A 100 -7.59 -4.31 9.19
C LEU A 100 -6.29 -4.39 10.01
N GLY A 101 -6.22 -3.63 11.10
CA GLY A 101 -5.03 -3.47 11.92
C GLY A 101 -3.91 -2.74 11.19
N ILE A 102 -4.26 -1.86 10.26
CA ILE A 102 -3.33 -0.98 9.55
C ILE A 102 -3.31 0.35 10.31
N LYS A 103 -2.18 0.67 10.96
CA LYS A 103 -2.03 1.86 11.81
C LYS A 103 -0.95 2.81 11.31
N SER A 104 -0.14 2.38 10.36
CA SER A 104 0.92 3.18 9.76
C SER A 104 0.99 3.01 8.24
N VAL A 105 1.74 3.89 7.58
CA VAL A 105 2.08 3.74 6.15
C VAL A 105 2.86 2.45 5.93
N GLN A 106 3.75 2.06 6.85
CA GLN A 106 4.44 0.77 6.81
C GLN A 106 3.46 -0.42 6.79
N ASP A 107 2.36 -0.35 7.55
CA ASP A 107 1.36 -1.41 7.55
C ASP A 107 0.61 -1.54 6.22
N LEU A 108 0.57 -0.47 5.40
CA LEU A 108 0.02 -0.59 4.04
C LEU A 108 0.92 -1.48 3.17
N ALA A 109 2.24 -1.47 3.37
CA ALA A 109 3.22 -2.29 2.64
C ALA A 109 3.16 -3.81 2.97
N ARG A 110 2.04 -4.29 3.52
CA ARG A 110 1.80 -5.69 3.92
C ARG A 110 1.89 -6.68 2.77
N LYS A 111 2.13 -7.95 3.16
CA LYS A 111 2.26 -9.11 2.25
C LYS A 111 1.10 -9.30 1.27
N TYR A 112 -0.14 -8.94 1.62
CA TYR A 112 -1.31 -9.25 0.78
C TYR A 112 -1.33 -8.49 -0.54
N ALA A 113 -1.00 -7.20 -0.50
CA ALA A 113 -0.92 -6.42 -1.73
C ALA A 113 0.35 -6.77 -2.53
N ALA A 114 1.41 -7.27 -1.87
CA ALA A 114 2.57 -7.87 -2.55
C ALA A 114 2.21 -9.14 -3.30
N TRP A 115 1.45 -10.03 -2.66
CA TRP A 115 0.95 -11.24 -3.31
C TRP A 115 0.00 -10.90 -4.44
N ALA A 116 -0.88 -9.92 -4.26
CA ALA A 116 -1.78 -9.46 -5.31
C ALA A 116 -1.00 -8.93 -6.53
N ASP A 117 0.01 -8.08 -6.31
CA ASP A 117 0.87 -7.53 -7.38
C ASP A 117 1.64 -8.66 -8.09
N ALA A 118 2.24 -9.60 -7.33
CA ALA A 118 2.95 -10.74 -7.89
C ALA A 118 2.04 -11.68 -8.70
N LEU A 119 0.82 -11.95 -8.21
CA LEU A 119 -0.16 -12.74 -8.96
C LEU A 119 -0.61 -12.02 -10.23
N LEU A 120 -0.70 -10.69 -10.22
CA LEU A 120 -0.99 -9.89 -11.41
C LEU A 120 0.12 -10.03 -12.44
N THR A 121 1.38 -9.94 -12.01
CA THR A 121 2.53 -10.17 -12.88
C THR A 121 2.53 -11.58 -13.47
N LEU A 122 2.26 -12.61 -12.66
CA LEU A 122 2.20 -14.00 -13.16
C LEU A 122 1.03 -14.24 -14.11
N ALA A 123 -0.10 -13.55 -13.91
CA ALA A 123 -1.27 -13.66 -14.79
C ALA A 123 -0.98 -13.21 -16.24
N GLU A 124 0.04 -12.39 -16.48
CA GLU A 124 0.48 -12.01 -17.83
C GLU A 124 1.04 -13.21 -18.62
N PHE A 125 1.50 -14.25 -17.92
CA PHE A 125 2.06 -15.47 -18.51
C PHE A 125 1.07 -16.64 -18.50
N GLU A 126 -0.14 -16.42 -17.99
CA GLU A 126 -1.17 -17.46 -17.90
C GLU A 126 -1.76 -17.75 -19.28
N LYS A 127 -1.64 -19.00 -19.74
CA LYS A 127 -2.36 -19.48 -20.92
C LYS A 127 -3.79 -19.89 -20.54
N PRO A 128 -4.79 -19.59 -21.38
CA PRO A 128 -6.14 -20.11 -21.17
C PRO A 128 -6.13 -21.63 -21.02
N ASN A 129 -6.91 -22.14 -20.06
CA ASN A 129 -7.15 -23.56 -19.82
C ASN A 129 -5.90 -24.39 -19.47
N PHE A 130 -4.87 -23.79 -18.87
CA PHE A 130 -3.63 -24.49 -18.50
C PHE A 130 -2.96 -25.22 -19.68
N SER A 131 -3.20 -24.74 -20.89
CA SER A 131 -2.61 -25.32 -22.10
C SER A 131 -1.09 -25.13 -22.08
N SER A 132 -0.36 -26.16 -22.50
CA SER A 132 1.12 -26.16 -22.54
C SER A 132 1.69 -25.25 -23.62
#